data_AF-A0A6N6WN65-F1
#
_entry.id   AF-A0A6N6WN65-F1
#
_cell.length_a   1.000
_cell.length_b   1.000
_cell.length_c   1.000
_cell.angle_alpha   90.00
_cell.angle_beta   90.00
_cell.angle_gamma   90.00
#
_symmetry.space_group_name_H-M   'P 1'
#
loop_
_entity.id
_entity.type
_entity.pdbx_description
1 polymer ?
#
loop_
_entity_poly.entity_id
_entity_poly.type
_entity_poly.pdbx_seq_one_letter_code
_entity_poly.pdbx_strand_id
1 'polypeptide(L)' 'MIELTLYGRTYCHLCEDMKNALEPLRRGFSFVLHEVDIDSDPALEARFDELVPVLMTGA' A
#
# COMPACT_ATOMS: atom_id res chain seq x y z
N MET A 1 1.52 5.53 -17.09
CA MET A 1 2.38 5.47 -15.90
C MET A 1 1.84 4.34 -15.04
N ILE A 2 2.70 3.54 -14.41
CA ILE A 2 2.21 2.44 -13.55
C ILE A 2 1.76 3.07 -12.24
N GLU A 3 0.52 2.81 -11.84
CA GLU A 3 -0.04 3.25 -10.57
C GLU A 3 -0.16 2.03 -9.67
N LEU A 4 0.37 2.13 -8.45
CA LEU A 4 0.21 1.13 -7.41
C LEU A 4 -0.43 1.78 -6.19
N THR A 5 -1.33 1.06 -5.54
CA THR A 5 -1.90 1.47 -4.25
C THR A 5 -1.55 0.46 -3.19
N LEU A 6 -0.92 0.94 -2.11
CA LEU A 6 -0.63 0.18 -0.91
C LEU A 6 -1.68 0.52 0.15
N TYR A 7 -2.56 -0.44 0.41
CA TYR A 7 -3.49 -0.39 1.54
C TYR A 7 -2.77 -0.89 2.80
N GLY A 8 -2.75 -0.05 3.82
CA GLY A 8 -2.10 -0.33 5.09
C GLY A 8 -2.82 0.35 6.24
N ARG A 9 -2.24 0.28 7.43
CA ARG A 9 -2.71 0.97 8.63
C ARG A 9 -1.54 1.56 9.41
N THR A 10 -1.85 2.48 10.32
CA THR A 10 -0.83 3.08 11.19
C THR A 10 -0.20 2.02 12.11
N TYR A 11 1.08 2.16 12.44
CA TYR A 11 1.84 1.22 13.30
C TYR A 11 1.92 -0.22 12.77
N CYS A 12 1.91 -0.40 11.45
CA CYS A 12 2.08 -1.69 10.79
C CYS A 12 3.53 -1.90 10.32
N HIS A 13 4.30 -2.71 11.04
CA HIS A 13 5.69 -3.03 10.66
C HIS A 13 5.81 -3.61 9.24
N LEU A 14 4.91 -4.53 8.88
CA LEU A 14 4.89 -5.14 7.55
C LEU A 14 4.60 -4.13 6.43
N CYS A 15 3.81 -3.10 6.71
CA CYS A 15 3.49 -2.05 5.76
C CYS A 15 4.73 -1.19 5.47
N GLU A 16 5.51 -0.86 6.51
CA GLU A 16 6.79 -0.18 6.34
C GLU A 16 7.83 -1.04 5.60
N ASP A 17 7.88 -2.34 5.90
CA ASP A 17 8.75 -3.28 5.18
C ASP A 17 8.41 -3.33 3.68
N MET A 18 7.12 -3.37 3.33
CA MET A 18 6.67 -3.35 1.94
C MET A 18 7.05 -2.03 1.24
N LYS A 19 6.87 -0.88 1.89
CA LYS A 19 7.29 0.42 1.33
C LYS A 19 8.80 0.46 1.06
N ASN A 20 9.59 0.00 2.03
CA ASN A 20 11.05 -0.08 1.90
C ASN A 20 11.47 -1.00 0.75
N ALA A 21 10.76 -2.11 0.52
CA ALA A 21 11.01 -3.01 -0.60
C ALA A 21 10.62 -2.42 -1.97
N LEU A 22 9.58 -1.56 -2.01
CA LEU A 22 9.12 -0.90 -3.23
C LEU A 22 9.99 0.29 -3.66
N GLU A 23 10.60 1.00 -2.72
CA GLU A 23 11.43 2.18 -2.99
C GLU A 23 12.56 1.94 -4.02
N PRO A 24 13.39 0.88 -3.94
CA PRO A 24 14.40 0.62 -4.98
C PRO A 24 13.78 0.30 -6.34
N LEU A 25 12.57 -0.27 -6.38
CA LEU A 25 11.86 -0.62 -7.61
C LEU A 25 11.26 0.61 -8.31
N ARG A 26 10.91 1.66 -7.57
CA ARG A 26 10.39 2.92 -8.15
C ARG A 26 11.33 3.48 -9.22
N ARG A 27 12.64 3.40 -8.98
CA ARG A 27 13.67 3.86 -9.93
C ARG A 27 13.77 3.01 -11.18
N GLY A 28 13.50 1.70 -11.08
CA GLY A 28 13.62 0.75 -12.20
C GLY A 28 12.38 0.66 -13.09
N PHE A 29 11.19 0.84 -12.50
CA PHE A 29 9.92 0.59 -13.18
C PHE A 29 9.06 1.85 -13.42
N SER A 30 9.46 3.02 -12.90
CA SER A 30 8.74 4.29 -13.09
C SER A 30 7.25 4.20 -12.74
N PHE A 31 6.95 3.87 -11.47
CA PHE A 31 5.59 3.84 -10.94
C PHE A 31 5.35 4.88 -9.85
N VAL A 32 4.10 5.30 -9.73
CA VAL A 32 3.60 6.09 -8.61
C VAL A 32 3.02 5.12 -7.57
N LEU A 33 3.27 5.42 -6.30
CA LEU A 33 2.76 4.63 -5.18
C LEU A 33 1.84 5.54 -4.37
N HIS A 34 0.58 5.14 -4.24
CA HIS A 34 -0.41 5.73 -3.35
C HIS A 34 -0.48 4.91 -2.08
N GLU A 35 -0.52 5.58 -0.94
CA GLU A 35 -0.67 4.94 0.36
C GLU A 35 -2.05 5.29 0.90
N VAL A 36 -2.83 4.27 1.24
CA VAL A 36 -4.19 4.43 1.75
C VAL A 36 -4.29 3.78 3.12
N ASP A 37 -4.66 4.58 4.12
CA ASP A 37 -4.97 4.10 5.46
C ASP A 37 -6.38 3.49 5.48
N ILE A 38 -6.46 2.19 5.72
CA ILE A 38 -7.75 1.48 5.75
C ILE A 38 -8.58 1.85 6.98
N ASP A 39 -7.95 2.33 8.06
CA ASP A 39 -8.65 2.71 9.30
C ASP A 39 -9.43 4.03 9.12
N SER A 40 -9.18 4.75 8.02
CA SER A 40 -9.89 5.98 7.65
C SER A 40 -11.21 5.74 6.90
N ASP A 41 -11.47 4.51 6.42
CA ASP A 41 -12.69 4.15 5.69
C ASP A 41 -13.20 2.76 6.15
N PRO A 42 -14.38 2.69 6.82
CA PRO A 42 -14.95 1.42 7.28
C PRO A 42 -15.14 0.36 6.17
N ALA A 43 -15.33 0.76 4.91
CA ALA A 43 -15.43 -0.16 3.80
C ALA A 43 -14.08 -0.79 3.43
N LEU A 44 -12.99 -0.03 3.58
CA LEU A 44 -11.64 -0.53 3.38
C LEU A 44 -11.20 -1.41 4.55
N GLU A 45 -11.50 -0.99 5.79
CA GLU A 45 -11.27 -1.80 6.99
C GLU A 45 -11.95 -3.16 6.85
N ALA A 46 -13.26 -3.20 6.59
CA ALA A 46 -14.01 -4.45 6.43
C ALA A 46 -13.48 -5.35 5.29
N ARG A 47 -12.85 -4.76 4.27
CA ARG A 47 -12.32 -5.48 3.11
C ARG A 47 -10.91 -6.03 3.35
N PHE A 48 -10.06 -5.26 4.03
CA PHE A 48 -8.62 -5.51 4.09
C PHE A 48 -8.08 -5.79 5.49
N ASP A 49 -8.87 -5.60 6.55
CA ASP A 49 -8.49 -5.71 7.97
C ASP A 49 -7.17 -6.46 8.26
N GLU A 50 -7.20 -7.80 8.37
CA GLU A 50 -6.03 -8.62 8.67
C GLU A 50 -5.14 -8.92 7.45
N LEU A 51 -5.55 -8.49 6.25
CA LEU A 51 -4.84 -8.72 5.00
C LEU A 51 -3.75 -7.67 4.74
N VAL A 52 -3.76 -6.55 5.47
CA VAL A 52 -2.73 -5.51 5.31
C VAL A 52 -1.34 -6.03 5.68
N PRO A 53 -0.29 -5.69 4.90
CA PRO A 53 -0.30 -4.80 3.73
C PRO A 53 -0.82 -5.45 2.45
N VAL A 54 -1.64 -4.71 1.67
CA VAL A 54 -2.13 -5.15 0.35
C VAL A 54 -1.67 -4.19 -0.74
N LEU A 55 -0.99 -4.72 -1.77
CA LEU A 55 -0.56 -3.97 -2.95
C LEU A 55 -1.47 -4.29 -4.15
N MET A 56 -2.06 -3.25 -4.74
CA MET A 56 -2.92 -3.37 -5.92
C MET A 56 -2.42 -2.50 -7.07
N THR A 57 -2.76 -2.90 -8.29
CA THR A 57 -2.55 -2.08 -9.50
C THR A 57 -3.70 -1.10 -9.70
N GLY A 58 -3.39 0.16 -9.99
CA GLY A 58 -4.37 1.24 -10.14
C GLY A 58 -4.38 2.21 -8.96
N ALA A 59 -5.06 3.34 -9.15
CA ALA A 59 -5.38 4.35 -8.15
C ALA A 59 -6.91 4.47 -8.03
#